data_AF-A0A914UZF7-F1
#
_entry.id   AF-A0A914UZF7-F1
#
_cell.length_a   1.000
_cell.length_b   1.000
_cell.length_c   1.000
_cell.angle_alpha   90.00
_cell.angle_beta   90.00
_cell.angle_gamma   90.00
#
_symmetry.space_group_name_H-M   'P 1'
#
loop_
_entity.id
_entity.type
_entity.pdbx_description
1 polymer ?
#
loop_
_entity_poly.entity_id
_entity_poly.type
_entity_poly.pdbx_seq_one_letter_code
_entity_poly.pdbx_strand_id
1 'polypeptide(L)'
;MVEKDKLKVNVPKCYFTEPFGPNGENELLIMEDLSRCAAIKPIYEGLSAESVKSVLDNLAEVHAYSLLHDQWLSDPDMKMTYLTFQKQLGGGGTEQFSNTVVSMMNVLKKEHPAVFDPLIDLFLDSCSQKFNFGESYTLHEKLGLPPVLTHGDLWMNNIMWRKTEDGKSTTDELVAIVDWQVCSVEPDVRREHLDDFLQHYHSYLKWKLGREPQFTVGQMANAYKHLFRDGVIMNLPNLGAFLQAELGMMGIENVEQQKQDVIHRAKCLVEDMHALEDEFYSH
;
A
#
# COMPACT_ATOMS: atom_id res chain seq x y z
N MET A 1 -21.43 1.82 -7.19
CA MET A 1 -20.81 2.74 -6.22
C MET A 1 -20.45 4.06 -6.91
N VAL A 2 -19.26 4.21 -7.52
CA VAL A 2 -18.71 5.50 -8.02
C VAL A 2 -19.73 6.45 -8.69
N GLU A 3 -20.37 6.07 -9.80
CA GLU A 3 -21.31 6.95 -10.51
C GLU A 3 -22.62 7.21 -9.75
N LYS A 4 -23.23 6.14 -9.20
CA LYS A 4 -24.49 6.19 -8.43
C LYS A 4 -24.38 7.13 -7.24
N ASP A 5 -23.28 7.01 -6.51
CA ASP A 5 -23.03 7.64 -5.22
C ASP A 5 -22.13 8.89 -5.33
N LYS A 6 -21.75 9.25 -6.58
CA LYS A 6 -21.00 10.45 -6.99
C LYS A 6 -19.66 10.65 -6.28
N LEU A 7 -18.94 9.55 -6.06
CA LEU A 7 -17.60 9.58 -5.48
C LEU A 7 -16.60 10.23 -6.44
N LYS A 8 -15.75 11.12 -5.93
CA LYS A 8 -14.70 11.76 -6.75
C LYS A 8 -13.42 10.92 -6.78
N VAL A 9 -13.57 9.63 -7.08
CA VAL A 9 -12.43 8.70 -7.16
C VAL A 9 -11.92 8.56 -8.59
N ASN A 10 -10.62 8.69 -8.74
CA ASN A 10 -9.86 8.44 -9.95
C ASN A 10 -9.80 6.92 -10.19
N VAL A 11 -10.72 6.38 -11.00
CA VAL A 11 -10.72 4.99 -11.47
C VAL A 11 -11.00 4.93 -12.97
N PRO A 12 -10.57 3.88 -13.70
CA PRO A 12 -11.01 3.67 -15.07
C PRO A 12 -12.52 3.48 -15.12
N LYS A 13 -13.23 4.07 -16.08
CA LYS A 13 -14.67 3.80 -16.24
C LYS A 13 -14.89 2.33 -16.55
N CYS A 14 -15.76 1.68 -15.79
CA CYS A 14 -16.25 0.35 -16.12
C CYS A 14 -17.45 0.48 -17.07
N TYR A 15 -17.34 -0.07 -18.27
CA TYR A 15 -18.39 -0.03 -19.29
C TYR A 15 -19.29 -1.27 -19.26
N PHE A 16 -18.78 -2.42 -18.81
CA PHE A 16 -19.52 -3.67 -18.72
C PHE A 16 -18.90 -4.62 -17.68
N THR A 17 -19.77 -5.37 -16.99
CA THR A 17 -19.41 -6.45 -16.06
C THR A 17 -20.34 -7.64 -16.29
N GLU A 18 -19.78 -8.80 -16.55
CA GLU A 18 -20.49 -10.09 -16.53
C GLU A 18 -19.80 -10.98 -15.48
N PRO A 19 -20.40 -11.17 -14.29
CA PRO A 19 -19.86 -12.02 -13.25
C PRO A 19 -20.01 -13.50 -13.62
N PHE A 20 -19.25 -14.38 -12.95
CA PHE A 20 -19.32 -15.82 -13.17
C PHE A 20 -20.75 -16.37 -13.22
N GLY A 21 -21.13 -16.91 -14.38
CA GLY A 21 -22.36 -17.67 -14.54
C GLY A 21 -22.32 -18.97 -13.71
N PRO A 22 -23.46 -19.45 -13.18
CA PRO A 22 -23.51 -20.58 -12.25
C PRO A 22 -23.03 -21.93 -12.84
N ASN A 23 -22.76 -21.97 -14.15
CA ASN A 23 -22.24 -23.14 -14.87
C ASN A 23 -20.75 -23.03 -15.23
N GLY A 24 -20.03 -22.02 -14.74
CA GLY A 24 -18.62 -21.78 -15.09
C GLY A 24 -18.45 -21.04 -16.42
N GLU A 25 -19.37 -20.14 -16.74
CA GLU A 25 -19.22 -19.20 -17.87
C GLU A 25 -18.17 -18.13 -17.52
N ASN A 26 -17.40 -17.68 -18.53
CA ASN A 26 -16.27 -16.77 -18.32
C ASN A 26 -16.73 -15.42 -17.77
N GLU A 27 -16.06 -14.94 -16.71
CA GLU A 27 -16.16 -13.55 -16.27
C GLU A 27 -15.65 -12.60 -17.36
N LEU A 28 -16.34 -11.47 -17.57
CA LEU A 28 -15.93 -10.42 -18.51
C LEU A 28 -16.05 -9.02 -17.90
N LEU A 29 -14.91 -8.34 -17.80
CA LEU A 29 -14.79 -6.96 -17.36
C LEU A 29 -14.32 -6.10 -18.55
N ILE A 30 -15.11 -5.08 -18.92
CA ILE A 30 -14.74 -4.11 -19.96
C ILE A 30 -14.65 -2.73 -19.32
N MET A 31 -13.47 -2.11 -19.43
CA MET A 31 -13.16 -0.82 -18.82
C MET A 31 -12.28 0.06 -19.71
N GLU A 32 -12.10 1.31 -19.29
CA GLU A 32 -11.41 2.37 -20.01
C GLU A 32 -9.91 2.13 -20.20
N ASP A 33 -9.45 2.04 -21.45
CA ASP A 33 -8.04 1.95 -21.81
C ASP A 33 -7.30 3.28 -21.56
N LEU A 34 -6.60 3.36 -20.44
CA LEU A 34 -5.79 4.51 -20.05
C LEU A 34 -4.37 4.52 -20.64
N SER A 35 -3.96 3.47 -21.38
CA SER A 35 -2.57 3.31 -21.86
C SER A 35 -2.08 4.47 -22.74
N ARG A 36 -3.00 5.19 -23.39
CA ARG A 36 -2.73 6.35 -24.24
C ARG A 36 -2.42 7.63 -23.48
N CYS A 37 -2.93 7.78 -22.25
CA CYS A 37 -2.87 9.04 -21.49
C CYS A 37 -2.17 8.90 -20.12
N ALA A 38 -1.97 7.68 -19.62
CA ALA A 38 -1.35 7.43 -18.33
C ALA A 38 -0.35 6.26 -18.35
N ALA A 39 0.52 6.21 -17.35
CA ALA A 39 1.44 5.10 -17.07
C ALA A 39 1.75 5.03 -15.57
N ILE A 40 2.30 3.90 -15.13
CA ILE A 40 2.90 3.73 -13.81
C ILE A 40 4.24 4.48 -13.73
N LYS A 41 4.69 4.83 -12.52
CA LYS A 41 6.05 5.33 -12.27
C LYS A 41 6.96 4.15 -11.92
N PRO A 42 8.16 4.01 -12.53
CA PRO A 42 9.09 2.92 -12.23
C PRO A 42 9.51 2.86 -10.75
N ILE A 43 9.80 1.66 -10.23
CA ILE A 43 10.03 1.43 -8.79
C ILE A 43 11.23 2.20 -8.20
N TYR A 44 12.14 2.67 -9.05
CA TYR A 44 13.30 3.50 -8.69
C TYR A 44 13.03 5.01 -8.70
N GLU A 45 11.91 5.51 -9.24
CA GLU A 45 11.64 6.97 -9.26
C GLU A 45 11.05 7.48 -7.94
N GLY A 46 10.08 6.77 -7.36
CA GLY A 46 9.40 7.18 -6.12
C GLY A 46 8.21 8.14 -6.35
N LEU A 47 7.71 8.77 -5.29
CA LEU A 47 6.55 9.68 -5.33
C LEU A 47 6.84 10.99 -4.59
N SER A 48 6.44 12.12 -5.20
CA SER A 48 6.47 13.45 -4.59
C SER A 48 5.41 13.64 -3.51
N ALA A 49 5.55 14.65 -2.65
CA ALA A 49 4.53 14.97 -1.64
C ALA A 49 3.16 15.30 -2.27
N GLU A 50 3.16 15.91 -3.44
CA GLU A 50 1.98 16.27 -4.23
C GLU A 50 1.31 15.02 -4.85
N SER A 51 2.13 14.07 -5.33
CA SER A 51 1.66 12.74 -5.73
C SER A 51 0.97 12.03 -4.56
N VAL A 52 1.61 12.00 -3.39
CA VAL A 52 1.07 11.34 -2.18
C VAL A 52 -0.23 11.98 -1.71
N LYS A 53 -0.31 13.33 -1.63
CA LYS A 53 -1.55 14.06 -1.28
C LYS A 53 -2.70 13.72 -2.22
N SER A 54 -2.44 13.61 -3.53
CA SER A 54 -3.45 13.26 -4.54
C SER A 54 -4.03 11.84 -4.36
N VAL A 55 -3.20 10.90 -3.88
CA VAL A 55 -3.63 9.54 -3.51
C VAL A 55 -4.41 9.53 -2.19
N LEU A 56 -3.99 10.32 -1.20
CA LEU A 56 -4.67 10.44 0.09
C LEU A 56 -6.07 11.07 -0.04
N ASP A 57 -6.25 12.08 -0.90
CA ASP A 57 -7.56 12.65 -1.21
C ASP A 57 -8.51 11.59 -1.79
N ASN A 58 -8.00 10.75 -2.70
CA ASN A 58 -8.74 9.65 -3.30
C ASN A 58 -9.16 8.58 -2.28
N LEU A 59 -8.24 8.17 -1.40
CA LEU A 59 -8.55 7.25 -0.29
C LEU A 59 -9.59 7.87 0.66
N ALA A 60 -9.50 9.17 0.94
CA ALA A 60 -10.46 9.86 1.80
C ALA A 60 -11.88 9.92 1.22
N GLU A 61 -12.07 9.95 -0.10
CA GLU A 61 -13.41 9.78 -0.73
C GLU A 61 -14.01 8.42 -0.42
N VAL A 62 -13.23 7.33 -0.57
CA VAL A 62 -13.67 5.94 -0.32
C VAL A 62 -13.96 5.74 1.16
N HIS A 63 -13.04 6.18 2.03
CA HIS A 63 -13.19 6.04 3.47
C HIS A 63 -14.37 6.90 4.00
N ALA A 64 -14.61 8.09 3.43
CA ALA A 64 -15.80 8.88 3.72
C ALA A 64 -17.09 8.13 3.34
N TYR A 65 -17.13 7.47 2.18
CA TYR A 65 -18.28 6.65 1.78
C TYR A 65 -18.56 5.53 2.78
N SER A 66 -17.54 4.78 3.20
CA SER A 66 -17.67 3.68 4.16
C SER A 66 -18.16 4.13 5.55
N LEU A 67 -17.85 5.37 5.97
CA LEU A 67 -18.28 5.96 7.23
C LEU A 67 -19.65 6.66 7.16
N LEU A 68 -20.26 6.71 5.97
CA LEU A 68 -21.60 7.25 5.71
C LEU A 68 -22.61 6.15 5.32
N HIS A 69 -22.14 5.00 4.83
CA HIS A 69 -22.94 3.88 4.37
C HIS A 69 -22.44 2.61 5.06
N ASP A 70 -23.26 2.00 5.92
CA ASP A 70 -22.91 0.81 6.71
C ASP A 70 -23.17 -0.52 5.99
N GLN A 71 -23.86 -0.50 4.84
CA GLN A 71 -24.38 -1.71 4.20
C GLN A 71 -23.30 -2.73 3.81
N TRP A 72 -22.10 -2.26 3.44
CA TRP A 72 -20.95 -3.12 3.09
C TRP A 72 -20.44 -3.96 4.29
N LEU A 73 -20.73 -3.57 5.53
CA LEU A 73 -20.38 -4.37 6.73
C LEU A 73 -21.19 -5.67 6.83
N SER A 74 -22.26 -5.80 6.03
CA SER A 74 -23.11 -6.99 5.91
C SER A 74 -22.85 -7.79 4.63
N ASP A 75 -22.02 -7.27 3.72
CA ASP A 75 -21.63 -7.91 2.47
C ASP A 75 -20.42 -8.83 2.76
N PRO A 76 -20.49 -10.16 2.49
CA PRO A 76 -19.41 -11.09 2.83
C PRO A 76 -18.11 -10.81 2.07
N ASP A 77 -18.22 -10.32 0.84
CA ASP A 77 -17.10 -10.18 -0.09
C ASP A 77 -16.40 -8.82 0.15
N MET A 78 -17.17 -7.73 0.34
CA MET A 78 -16.61 -6.44 0.76
C MET A 78 -16.03 -6.45 2.19
N LYS A 79 -16.39 -7.45 3.00
CA LYS A 79 -15.83 -7.68 4.34
C LYS A 79 -14.59 -8.58 4.33
N MET A 80 -14.22 -9.15 3.18
CA MET A 80 -13.01 -9.94 3.03
C MET A 80 -11.79 -9.03 3.09
N THR A 81 -11.02 -9.10 4.18
CA THR A 81 -9.71 -8.42 4.24
C THR A 81 -8.64 -9.28 3.58
N TYR A 82 -7.57 -8.66 3.08
CA TYR A 82 -6.38 -9.36 2.60
C TYR A 82 -5.83 -10.37 3.65
N LEU A 83 -5.86 -10.01 4.93
CA LEU A 83 -5.46 -10.88 6.05
C LEU A 83 -6.41 -12.08 6.21
N THR A 84 -7.71 -11.89 5.98
CA THR A 84 -8.72 -12.96 5.96
C THR A 84 -8.48 -13.91 4.79
N PHE A 85 -8.19 -13.38 3.60
CA PHE A 85 -7.89 -14.13 2.39
C PHE A 85 -6.62 -14.97 2.53
N GLN A 86 -5.50 -14.39 2.98
CA GLN A 86 -4.27 -15.13 3.28
C GLN A 86 -4.49 -16.29 4.27
N LYS A 87 -5.28 -16.04 5.33
CA LYS A 87 -5.64 -17.05 6.33
C LYS A 87 -6.53 -18.17 5.77
N GLN A 88 -7.35 -17.88 4.75
CA GLN A 88 -8.20 -18.87 4.08
C GLN A 88 -7.47 -19.69 3.02
N LEU A 89 -6.47 -19.11 2.33
CA LEU A 89 -5.65 -19.80 1.33
C LEU A 89 -4.73 -20.91 1.89
N GLY A 90 -4.73 -21.14 3.22
CA GLY A 90 -3.84 -22.12 3.84
C GLY A 90 -2.38 -21.67 3.89
N GLY A 91 -2.11 -20.36 3.71
CA GLY A 91 -0.85 -19.77 4.14
C GLY A 91 -0.62 -20.10 5.61
N GLY A 92 0.50 -20.75 5.92
CA GLY A 92 0.77 -21.24 7.27
C GLY A 92 0.73 -20.12 8.30
N GLY A 93 0.27 -20.44 9.51
CA GLY A 93 0.20 -19.48 10.62
C GLY A 93 1.54 -18.78 10.86
N THR A 94 1.49 -17.58 11.45
CA THR A 94 2.56 -16.57 11.53
C THR A 94 4.00 -17.10 11.45
N GLU A 95 4.37 -18.09 12.27
CA GLU A 95 5.66 -18.78 12.25
C GLU A 95 6.13 -19.25 10.86
N GLN A 96 5.28 -19.91 10.06
CA GLN A 96 5.64 -20.39 8.72
C GLN A 96 5.82 -19.22 7.73
N PHE A 97 5.01 -18.18 7.84
CA PHE A 97 5.16 -16.96 7.05
C PHE A 97 6.49 -16.26 7.39
N SER A 98 6.74 -16.03 8.68
CA SER A 98 8.00 -15.46 9.17
C SER A 98 9.19 -16.30 8.71
N ASN A 99 9.19 -17.63 8.87
CA ASN A 99 10.27 -18.50 8.38
C ASN A 99 10.51 -18.38 6.86
N THR A 100 9.46 -18.14 6.07
CA THR A 100 9.57 -17.91 4.62
C THR A 100 10.22 -16.56 4.32
N VAL A 101 9.72 -15.51 4.97
CA VAL A 101 10.25 -14.13 4.89
C VAL A 101 11.72 -14.05 5.34
N VAL A 102 12.07 -14.72 6.44
CA VAL A 102 13.45 -14.86 6.94
C VAL A 102 14.36 -15.53 5.90
N SER A 103 13.88 -16.57 5.21
CA SER A 103 14.63 -17.22 4.13
C SER A 103 14.93 -16.25 2.98
N MET A 104 13.92 -15.49 2.53
CA MET A 104 14.05 -14.50 1.47
C MET A 104 14.98 -13.34 1.86
N MET A 105 14.89 -12.82 3.09
CA MET A 105 15.80 -11.78 3.58
C MET A 105 17.25 -12.27 3.71
N ASN A 106 17.48 -13.56 3.96
CA ASN A 106 18.83 -14.13 3.93
C ASN A 106 19.40 -14.23 2.49
N VAL A 107 18.56 -14.29 1.45
CA VAL A 107 19.01 -14.14 0.06
C VAL A 107 19.43 -12.69 -0.21
N LEU A 108 18.60 -11.71 0.13
CA LEU A 108 18.93 -10.28 0.00
C LEU A 108 20.21 -9.91 0.78
N LYS A 109 20.40 -10.46 1.99
CA LYS A 109 21.64 -10.33 2.77
C LYS A 109 22.86 -10.88 2.03
N LYS A 110 22.74 -12.05 1.40
CA LYS A 110 23.84 -12.67 0.64
C LYS A 110 24.21 -11.86 -0.61
N GLU A 111 23.25 -11.19 -1.23
CA GLU A 111 23.46 -10.40 -2.45
C GLU A 111 23.96 -8.98 -2.15
N HIS A 112 23.48 -8.35 -1.06
CA HIS A 112 23.84 -7.00 -0.65
C HIS A 112 24.30 -6.92 0.83
N PRO A 113 25.38 -7.65 1.22
CA PRO A 113 25.78 -7.80 2.63
C PRO A 113 26.18 -6.47 3.27
N ALA A 114 26.86 -5.58 2.55
CA ALA A 114 27.27 -4.26 3.06
C ALA A 114 26.09 -3.35 3.49
N VAL A 115 24.85 -3.70 3.09
CA VAL A 115 23.63 -2.98 3.45
C VAL A 115 22.81 -3.76 4.47
N PHE A 116 22.61 -5.07 4.27
CA PHE A 116 21.72 -5.86 5.12
C PHE A 116 22.41 -6.59 6.28
N ASP A 117 23.74 -6.79 6.29
CA ASP A 117 24.43 -7.36 7.46
C ASP A 117 24.14 -6.61 8.78
N PRO A 118 24.15 -5.26 8.84
CA PRO A 118 23.80 -4.53 10.06
C PRO A 118 22.29 -4.35 10.30
N LEU A 119 21.43 -4.71 9.34
CA LEU A 119 19.97 -4.48 9.40
C LEU A 119 19.17 -5.76 9.62
N ILE A 120 19.72 -6.91 9.24
CA ILE A 120 19.02 -8.19 9.27
C ILE A 120 18.56 -8.55 10.68
N ASP A 121 19.41 -8.40 11.71
CA ASP A 121 19.04 -8.80 13.07
C ASP A 121 17.88 -7.96 13.64
N LEU A 122 17.80 -6.67 13.26
CA LEU A 122 16.63 -5.81 13.56
C LEU A 122 15.36 -6.33 12.89
N PHE A 123 15.45 -6.66 11.59
CA PHE A 123 14.34 -7.22 10.84
C PHE A 123 13.91 -8.59 11.39
N LEU A 124 14.85 -9.45 11.78
CA LEU A 124 14.58 -10.79 12.33
C LEU A 124 13.88 -10.71 13.70
N ASP A 125 14.24 -9.74 14.55
CA ASP A 125 13.53 -9.50 15.81
C ASP A 125 12.06 -9.13 15.55
N SER A 126 11.80 -8.10 14.74
CA SER A 126 10.44 -7.70 14.38
C SER A 126 9.65 -8.82 13.71
N CYS A 127 10.25 -9.55 12.76
CA CYS A 127 9.62 -10.63 12.02
C CYS A 127 9.34 -11.89 12.86
N SER A 128 10.12 -12.17 13.91
CA SER A 128 9.96 -13.38 14.73
C SER A 128 9.27 -13.15 16.08
N GLN A 129 9.38 -11.96 16.67
CA GLN A 129 8.85 -11.65 18.00
C GLN A 129 7.62 -10.72 17.97
N LYS A 130 7.56 -9.77 17.03
CA LYS A 130 6.58 -8.66 17.05
C LYS A 130 5.46 -8.79 16.00
N PHE A 131 5.73 -9.42 14.86
CA PHE A 131 4.76 -9.60 13.79
C PHE A 131 3.67 -10.62 14.15
N ASN A 132 2.39 -10.25 14.01
CA ASN A 132 1.27 -11.15 14.26
C ASN A 132 -0.01 -10.74 13.50
N PHE A 133 -0.34 -11.48 12.44
CA PHE A 133 -1.56 -11.28 11.62
C PHE A 133 -2.87 -11.11 12.43
N GLY A 134 -3.02 -11.79 13.57
CA GLY A 134 -4.20 -11.69 14.41
C GLY A 134 -4.26 -10.39 15.22
N GLU A 135 -3.11 -9.82 15.56
CA GLU A 135 -3.01 -8.48 16.12
C GLU A 135 -3.26 -7.41 15.06
N SER A 136 -2.60 -7.49 13.89
CA SER A 136 -2.79 -6.55 12.78
C SER A 136 -4.27 -6.43 12.37
N TYR A 137 -4.99 -7.56 12.30
CA TYR A 137 -6.42 -7.60 12.00
C TYR A 137 -7.29 -6.91 13.09
N THR A 138 -7.00 -7.14 14.37
CA THR A 138 -7.76 -6.58 15.51
C THR A 138 -7.30 -5.18 15.93
N LEU A 139 -6.24 -4.64 15.33
CA LEU A 139 -5.65 -3.35 15.70
C LEU A 139 -6.66 -2.20 15.61
N HIS A 140 -7.53 -2.19 14.60
CA HIS A 140 -8.54 -1.16 14.43
C HIS A 140 -9.55 -1.16 15.60
N GLU A 141 -10.00 -2.35 16.03
CA GLU A 141 -10.86 -2.52 17.21
C GLU A 141 -10.16 -2.04 18.49
N LYS A 142 -8.88 -2.44 18.70
CA LYS A 142 -8.06 -2.04 19.85
C LYS A 142 -7.86 -0.53 19.97
N LEU A 143 -7.72 0.16 18.84
CA LEU A 143 -7.51 1.62 18.78
C LEU A 143 -8.84 2.41 18.71
N GLY A 144 -9.99 1.74 18.72
CA GLY A 144 -11.30 2.39 18.58
C GLY A 144 -11.52 3.04 17.21
N LEU A 145 -10.85 2.55 16.17
CA LEU A 145 -10.99 3.00 14.80
C LEU A 145 -12.18 2.27 14.14
N PRO A 146 -13.17 2.99 13.57
CA PRO A 146 -14.21 2.36 12.77
C PRO A 146 -13.61 1.72 11.51
N PRO A 147 -14.07 0.54 11.09
CA PRO A 147 -13.61 -0.10 9.86
C PRO A 147 -14.06 0.73 8.64
N VAL A 148 -13.26 0.72 7.58
CA VAL A 148 -13.54 1.34 6.28
C VAL A 148 -13.19 0.38 5.15
N LEU A 149 -13.77 0.57 3.97
CA LEU A 149 -13.29 -0.10 2.76
C LEU A 149 -11.87 0.39 2.50
N THR A 150 -10.94 -0.53 2.34
CA THR A 150 -9.56 -0.25 1.95
C THR A 150 -9.24 -1.04 0.69
N HIS A 151 -7.95 -1.14 0.37
CA HIS A 151 -7.42 -1.74 -0.85
C HIS A 151 -6.78 -3.14 -0.47
N GLY A 152 -5.49 -3.29 -0.08
CA GLY A 152 -4.61 -4.52 -0.26
C GLY A 152 -3.02 -4.41 -0.12
N ASP A 153 -1.97 -4.30 -1.01
CA ASP A 153 -1.40 -4.16 -2.44
C ASP A 153 -1.29 -2.87 -3.42
N LEU A 154 -1.19 -1.62 -2.90
CA LEU A 154 -1.25 -0.15 -3.36
C LEU A 154 0.00 0.46 -3.95
N TRP A 155 0.94 -0.38 -4.30
CA TRP A 155 2.25 0.13 -4.64
C TRP A 155 2.17 0.88 -5.96
N MET A 156 3.22 1.61 -6.30
CA MET A 156 3.25 2.54 -7.44
C MET A 156 2.84 1.93 -8.80
N ASN A 157 2.91 0.60 -8.95
CA ASN A 157 2.47 -0.12 -10.14
C ASN A 157 0.93 -0.23 -10.27
N ASN A 158 0.20 0.09 -9.20
CA ASN A 158 -1.26 0.19 -9.17
C ASN A 158 -1.75 1.66 -9.15
N ILE A 159 -0.85 2.61 -9.45
CA ILE A 159 -1.16 4.05 -9.58
C ILE A 159 -0.76 4.56 -10.96
N MET A 160 -1.76 5.04 -11.73
CA MET A 160 -1.57 5.56 -13.08
C MET A 160 -1.51 7.09 -13.09
N TRP A 161 -0.37 7.62 -13.53
CA TRP A 161 -0.03 9.03 -13.61
C TRP A 161 -0.12 9.55 -15.05
N ARG A 162 -0.54 10.81 -15.25
CA ARG A 162 -0.69 11.38 -16.60
C ARG A 162 0.67 11.47 -17.30
N LYS A 163 0.73 10.96 -18.54
CA LYS A 163 1.91 11.08 -19.42
C LYS A 163 2.18 12.52 -19.83
N THR A 164 3.46 12.86 -20.03
CA THR A 164 3.88 14.10 -20.69
C THR A 164 3.39 14.18 -22.14
N GLU A 165 3.35 15.39 -22.73
CA GLU A 165 2.92 15.59 -24.13
C GLU A 165 3.77 14.81 -25.14
N ASP A 166 5.05 14.54 -24.83
CA ASP A 166 5.94 13.73 -25.66
C ASP A 166 5.88 12.22 -25.36
N GLY A 167 5.05 11.82 -24.38
CA GLY A 167 4.79 10.44 -23.99
C GLY A 167 5.93 9.70 -23.31
N LYS A 168 7.06 10.35 -23.00
CA LYS A 168 8.28 9.68 -22.49
C LYS A 168 8.33 9.51 -20.98
N SER A 169 7.65 10.35 -20.21
CA SER A 169 7.60 10.26 -18.75
C SER A 169 6.19 10.57 -18.22
N THR A 170 6.03 10.61 -16.90
CA THR A 170 4.79 10.98 -16.24
C THR A 170 4.90 12.30 -15.50
N THR A 171 3.75 12.87 -15.18
CA THR A 171 3.57 14.04 -14.31
C THR A 171 3.04 13.58 -12.94
N ASP A 172 2.87 14.52 -12.01
CA ASP A 172 2.27 14.23 -10.70
C ASP A 172 0.73 14.26 -10.70
N GLU A 173 0.10 14.40 -11.87
CA GLU A 173 -1.36 14.33 -11.97
C GLU A 173 -1.83 12.86 -11.95
N LEU A 174 -2.50 12.48 -10.87
CA LEU A 174 -3.15 11.18 -10.71
C LEU A 174 -4.32 11.03 -11.71
N VAL A 175 -4.22 10.06 -12.62
CA VAL A 175 -5.29 9.75 -13.58
C VAL A 175 -6.22 8.68 -13.02
N ALA A 176 -5.67 7.58 -12.54
CA ALA A 176 -6.43 6.48 -11.96
C ALA A 176 -5.63 5.72 -10.91
N ILE A 177 -6.32 5.27 -9.87
CA ILE A 177 -5.92 4.15 -9.04
C ILE A 177 -6.60 2.90 -9.62
N VAL A 178 -5.80 1.86 -9.85
CA VAL A 178 -6.23 0.58 -10.46
C VAL A 178 -5.97 -0.58 -9.49
N ASP A 179 -6.38 -1.79 -9.87
CA ASP A 179 -6.02 -3.07 -9.22
C ASP A 179 -6.10 -3.00 -7.68
N TRP A 180 -7.33 -3.09 -7.15
CA TRP A 180 -7.75 -2.37 -5.93
C TRP A 180 -7.25 -2.94 -4.56
N GLN A 181 -5.92 -3.07 -4.40
CA GLN A 181 -5.14 -3.45 -3.21
C GLN A 181 -4.08 -2.33 -2.74
N VAL A 182 -3.61 -1.97 -1.44
CA VAL A 182 -2.83 -0.82 -0.65
C VAL A 182 -1.30 -0.98 -0.19
N CYS A 183 -0.45 -0.02 0.21
CA CYS A 183 0.26 1.06 -0.52
C CYS A 183 1.76 1.18 -0.15
N SER A 184 2.58 1.83 -1.00
CA SER A 184 4.00 2.16 -0.75
C SER A 184 4.31 3.63 -1.06
N VAL A 185 5.18 4.27 -0.27
CA VAL A 185 5.55 5.71 -0.38
C VAL A 185 7.05 5.92 -0.18
N GLU A 186 7.60 6.96 -0.82
CA GLU A 186 9.03 7.34 -0.78
C GLU A 186 9.54 7.63 0.65
N PRO A 187 10.75 7.16 1.06
CA PRO A 187 11.20 7.29 2.45
C PRO A 187 11.37 8.71 2.95
N ASP A 188 12.07 9.59 2.22
CA ASP A 188 12.36 10.93 2.74
C ASP A 188 11.12 11.83 2.73
N VAL A 189 10.28 11.71 1.71
CA VAL A 189 8.95 12.34 1.64
C VAL A 189 8.04 11.85 2.78
N ARG A 190 8.10 10.56 3.15
CA ARG A 190 7.43 10.03 4.36
C ARG A 190 8.01 10.66 5.62
N ARG A 191 9.33 10.66 5.78
CA ARG A 191 10.04 11.14 6.99
C ARG A 191 9.78 12.63 7.25
N GLU A 192 9.75 13.45 6.20
CA GLU A 192 9.51 14.90 6.33
C GLU A 192 8.02 15.23 6.55
N HIS A 193 7.09 14.48 5.93
CA HIS A 193 5.68 14.87 5.85
C HIS A 193 4.67 13.88 6.45
N LEU A 194 5.06 12.87 7.23
CA LEU A 194 4.10 11.90 7.80
C LEU A 194 2.97 12.57 8.59
N ASP A 195 3.30 13.51 9.48
CA ASP A 195 2.29 14.24 10.25
C ASP A 195 1.42 15.15 9.37
N ASP A 196 2.02 15.82 8.37
CA ASP A 196 1.29 16.60 7.36
C ASP A 196 0.31 15.73 6.57
N PHE A 197 0.71 14.52 6.18
CA PHE A 197 -0.13 13.56 5.45
C PHE A 197 -1.30 13.05 6.30
N LEU A 198 -1.05 12.69 7.56
CA LEU A 198 -2.08 12.25 8.50
C LEU A 198 -3.06 13.41 8.82
N GLN A 199 -2.55 14.62 9.01
CA GLN A 199 -3.36 15.81 9.26
C GLN A 199 -4.16 16.23 8.01
N HIS A 200 -3.57 16.17 6.81
CA HIS A 200 -4.22 16.46 5.53
C HIS A 200 -5.38 15.49 5.27
N TYR A 201 -5.13 14.18 5.35
CA TYR A 201 -6.15 13.14 5.21
C TYR A 201 -7.30 13.32 6.22
N HIS A 202 -7.01 13.58 7.50
CA HIS A 202 -8.05 13.84 8.51
C HIS A 202 -8.89 15.07 8.17
N SER A 203 -8.24 16.14 7.71
CA SER A 203 -8.89 17.42 7.36
C SER A 203 -9.78 17.29 6.12
N TYR A 204 -9.32 16.58 5.09
CA TYR A 204 -10.12 16.29 3.89
C TYR A 204 -11.32 15.39 4.22
N LEU A 205 -11.09 14.33 5.02
CA LEU A 205 -12.16 13.44 5.49
C LEU A 205 -13.21 14.18 6.33
N LYS A 206 -12.79 15.05 7.25
CA LYS A 206 -13.67 15.92 8.04
C LYS A 206 -14.53 16.83 7.15
N TRP A 207 -13.92 17.48 6.15
CA TRP A 207 -14.63 18.29 5.17
C TRP A 207 -15.65 17.45 4.38
N LYS A 208 -15.27 16.24 3.95
CA LYS A 208 -16.13 15.29 3.24
C LYS A 208 -17.33 14.80 4.04
N LEU A 209 -17.12 14.47 5.32
CA LEU A 209 -18.18 13.99 6.21
C LEU A 209 -19.14 15.11 6.66
N GLY A 210 -18.72 16.38 6.57
CA GLY A 210 -19.47 17.53 7.11
C GLY A 210 -19.56 17.54 8.65
N ARG A 211 -18.75 16.71 9.31
CA ARG A 211 -18.68 16.50 10.76
C ARG A 211 -17.26 16.02 11.14
N GLU A 212 -16.93 16.05 12.43
CA GLU A 212 -15.71 15.40 12.92
C GLU A 212 -15.71 13.89 12.59
N PRO A 213 -14.59 13.32 12.12
CA PRO A 213 -14.39 11.88 12.08
C PRO A 213 -14.50 11.27 13.49
N GLN A 214 -14.89 9.99 13.58
CA GLN A 214 -15.03 9.28 14.86
C GLN A 214 -13.69 8.89 15.52
N PHE A 215 -12.57 9.43 15.02
CA PHE A 215 -11.22 9.13 15.44
C PHE A 215 -10.32 10.37 15.28
N THR A 216 -9.21 10.37 16.03
CA THR A 216 -8.20 11.43 16.05
C THR A 216 -7.01 11.13 15.15
N VAL A 217 -6.24 12.16 14.81
CA VAL A 217 -4.95 12.02 14.12
C VAL A 217 -3.98 11.12 14.91
N GLY A 218 -3.97 11.21 16.25
CA GLY A 218 -3.15 10.34 17.11
C GLY A 218 -3.51 8.86 17.03
N GLN A 219 -4.80 8.51 16.93
CA GLN A 219 -5.20 7.11 16.71
C GLN A 219 -4.75 6.60 15.34
N MET A 220 -4.77 7.44 14.30
CA MET A 220 -4.22 7.08 12.98
C MET A 220 -2.71 6.93 13.00
N ALA A 221 -1.98 7.82 13.69
CA ALA A 221 -0.53 7.73 13.83
C ALA A 221 -0.13 6.42 14.54
N ASN A 222 -0.81 6.05 15.62
CA ASN A 222 -0.57 4.80 16.33
C ASN A 222 -0.88 3.57 15.46
N ALA A 223 -1.95 3.61 14.66
CA ALA A 223 -2.25 2.56 13.69
C ALA A 223 -1.19 2.46 12.59
N TYR A 224 -0.74 3.61 12.07
CA TYR A 224 0.29 3.71 11.03
C TYR A 224 1.61 3.09 11.50
N LYS A 225 2.11 3.44 12.69
CA LYS A 225 3.37 2.90 13.22
C LYS A 225 3.38 1.36 13.27
N HIS A 226 2.28 0.78 13.77
CA HIS A 226 2.15 -0.67 13.91
C HIS A 226 1.99 -1.37 12.54
N LEU A 227 1.15 -0.84 11.65
CA LEU A 227 0.94 -1.41 10.31
C LEU A 227 2.13 -1.15 9.36
N PHE A 228 2.96 -0.14 9.62
CA PHE A 228 4.17 0.12 8.84
C PHE A 228 5.18 -1.02 9.00
N ARG A 229 5.43 -1.47 10.24
CA ARG A 229 6.23 -2.67 10.52
C ARG A 229 5.73 -3.88 9.73
N ASP A 230 4.44 -4.15 9.81
CA ASP A 230 3.82 -5.29 9.13
C ASP A 230 3.97 -5.17 7.60
N GLY A 231 3.77 -3.97 7.05
CA GLY A 231 4.00 -3.66 5.64
C GLY A 231 5.46 -3.87 5.20
N VAL A 232 6.44 -3.47 6.01
CA VAL A 232 7.87 -3.71 5.73
C VAL A 232 8.18 -5.20 5.73
N ILE A 233 7.71 -5.95 6.73
CA ILE A 233 7.93 -7.40 6.86
C ILE A 233 7.31 -8.16 5.68
N MET A 234 6.14 -7.73 5.21
CA MET A 234 5.43 -8.37 4.09
C MET A 234 6.02 -8.02 2.71
N ASN A 235 6.52 -6.79 2.50
CA ASN A 235 6.88 -6.30 1.16
C ASN A 235 8.39 -6.24 0.87
N LEU A 236 9.23 -5.93 1.87
CA LEU A 236 10.68 -5.83 1.70
C LEU A 236 11.32 -7.08 1.04
N PRO A 237 10.91 -8.32 1.36
CA PRO A 237 11.50 -9.51 0.75
C PRO A 237 11.20 -9.65 -0.76
N ASN A 238 10.13 -9.04 -1.25
CA ASN A 238 9.70 -9.11 -2.67
C ASN A 238 10.38 -8.04 -3.55
N LEU A 239 10.94 -7.00 -2.94
CA LEU A 239 11.46 -5.80 -3.62
C LEU A 239 12.54 -6.12 -4.67
N GLY A 240 13.42 -7.10 -4.39
CA GLY A 240 14.43 -7.56 -5.36
C GLY A 240 13.83 -8.25 -6.60
N ALA A 241 12.75 -9.02 -6.42
CA ALA A 241 12.05 -9.69 -7.51
C ALA A 241 11.27 -8.69 -8.39
N PHE A 242 10.62 -7.70 -7.78
CA PHE A 242 9.95 -6.62 -8.51
C PHE A 242 10.94 -5.81 -9.35
N LEU A 243 12.07 -5.41 -8.77
CA LEU A 243 13.13 -4.70 -9.50
C LEU A 243 13.71 -5.56 -10.64
N GLN A 244 13.93 -6.86 -10.42
CA GLN A 244 14.40 -7.75 -11.49
C GLN A 244 13.39 -7.89 -12.64
N ALA A 245 12.09 -7.88 -12.35
CA ALA A 245 11.04 -7.91 -13.37
C ALA A 245 11.00 -6.62 -14.21
N GLU A 246 11.03 -5.44 -13.56
CA GLU A 246 11.05 -4.14 -14.27
C GLU A 246 12.30 -3.97 -15.14
N LEU A 247 13.49 -4.27 -14.59
CA LEU A 247 14.76 -4.26 -15.34
C LEU A 247 14.82 -5.31 -16.46
N GLY A 248 14.03 -6.39 -16.36
CA GLY A 248 13.94 -7.42 -17.38
C GLY A 248 13.01 -7.07 -18.55
N MET A 249 11.97 -6.27 -18.30
CA MET A 249 11.01 -5.85 -19.34
C MET A 249 11.41 -4.56 -20.07
N MET A 250 12.23 -3.71 -19.46
CA MET A 250 12.65 -2.44 -20.03
C MET A 250 14.16 -2.44 -20.35
N GLY A 251 14.52 -2.07 -21.59
CA GLY A 251 15.93 -1.93 -22.00
C GLY A 251 16.56 -0.63 -21.52
N ILE A 252 16.62 -0.41 -20.20
CA ILE A 252 17.01 0.88 -19.61
C ILE A 252 18.53 1.06 -19.51
N GLU A 253 18.96 2.31 -19.64
CA GLU A 253 20.30 2.76 -19.25
C GLU A 253 20.37 2.96 -17.71
N ASN A 254 21.58 3.10 -17.14
CA ASN A 254 21.79 3.40 -15.71
C ASN A 254 21.26 2.37 -14.69
N VAL A 255 21.05 1.12 -15.10
CA VAL A 255 20.61 -0.03 -14.28
C VAL A 255 21.27 -0.14 -12.91
N GLU A 256 22.55 0.21 -12.78
CA GLU A 256 23.25 0.12 -11.50
C GLU A 256 22.82 1.21 -10.51
N GLN A 257 22.58 2.45 -10.96
CA GLN A 257 22.07 3.51 -10.09
C GLN A 257 20.67 3.14 -9.56
N GLN A 258 19.80 2.66 -10.43
CA GLN A 258 18.42 2.23 -10.10
C GLN A 258 18.41 1.12 -9.02
N LYS A 259 19.40 0.21 -9.04
CA LYS A 259 19.60 -0.76 -7.97
C LYS A 259 20.04 -0.11 -6.67
N GLN A 260 21.00 0.82 -6.71
CA GLN A 260 21.44 1.53 -5.49
C GLN A 260 20.31 2.35 -4.88
N ASP A 261 19.44 2.98 -5.68
CA ASP A 261 18.27 3.74 -5.22
C ASP A 261 17.27 2.84 -4.51
N VAL A 262 16.93 1.68 -5.10
CA VAL A 262 16.01 0.71 -4.50
C VAL A 262 16.61 0.03 -3.26
N ILE A 263 17.91 -0.27 -3.25
CA ILE A 263 18.61 -0.82 -2.07
C ILE A 263 18.73 0.23 -0.95
N HIS A 264 18.89 1.52 -1.28
CA HIS A 264 18.82 2.61 -0.31
C HIS A 264 17.44 2.70 0.34
N ARG A 265 16.36 2.64 -0.47
CA ARG A 265 14.97 2.58 0.03
C ARG A 265 14.75 1.34 0.91
N ALA A 266 15.25 0.18 0.49
CA ALA A 266 15.18 -1.08 1.23
C ALA A 266 15.81 -0.96 2.62
N LYS A 267 16.98 -0.31 2.72
CA LYS A 267 17.63 0.03 3.98
C LYS A 267 16.76 0.94 4.84
N CYS A 268 16.28 2.04 4.29
CA CYS A 268 15.52 3.04 5.05
C CYS A 268 14.16 2.55 5.54
N LEU A 269 13.57 1.54 4.88
CA LEU A 269 12.39 0.83 5.39
C LEU A 269 12.68 0.07 6.70
N VAL A 270 13.86 -0.56 6.85
CA VAL A 270 14.23 -1.26 8.10
C VAL A 270 14.61 -0.27 9.21
N GLU A 271 15.33 0.81 8.86
CA GLU A 271 15.66 1.89 9.81
C GLU A 271 14.40 2.53 10.39
N ASP A 272 13.43 2.91 9.53
CA ASP A 272 12.18 3.52 9.96
C ASP A 272 11.29 2.54 10.75
N MET A 273 11.31 1.25 10.40
CA MET A 273 10.55 0.23 11.13
C MET A 273 11.01 0.14 12.59
N HIS A 274 12.32 0.10 12.83
CA HIS A 274 12.86 0.05 14.18
C HIS A 274 12.57 1.35 14.96
N ALA A 275 12.75 2.52 14.32
CA ALA A 275 12.49 3.81 14.97
C ALA A 275 11.02 3.97 15.39
N LEU A 276 10.07 3.57 14.54
CA LEU A 276 8.63 3.67 14.83
C LEU A 276 8.13 2.60 15.82
N GLU A 277 8.85 1.48 15.98
CA GLU A 277 8.62 0.51 17.05
C GLU A 277 9.06 1.05 18.43
N ASP A 278 10.25 1.65 18.53
CA ASP A 278 10.78 2.19 19.79
C ASP A 278 9.86 3.30 20.35
N GLU A 279 9.26 4.11 19.48
CA GLU A 279 8.23 5.09 19.85
C GLU A 279 6.88 4.48 20.28
N PHE A 280 6.59 3.23 19.90
CA PHE A 280 5.32 2.56 20.21
C PHE A 280 5.39 1.73 21.50
N TYR A 281 6.53 1.10 21.78
CA TYR A 281 6.73 0.22 22.95
C TYR A 281 7.39 0.91 24.15
N SER A 282 7.52 2.23 24.15
CA SER A 282 8.16 3.03 25.22
C SER A 282 7.17 3.63 26.24
N HIS A 283 5.93 3.11 26.30
CA HIS A 283 4.82 3.57 27.17
C HIS A 283 4.12 2.39 27.87
#